data_AF-A0A9P6LQD1-F1
#
_entry.id   AF-A0A9P6LQD1-F1
#
_cell.length_a   1.000
_cell.length_b   1.000
_cell.length_c   1.000
_cell.angle_alpha   90.00
_cell.angle_beta   90.00
_cell.angle_gamma   90.00
#
_symmetry.space_group_name_H-M   'P 1'
#
loop_
_entity.id
_entity.type
_entity.pdbx_description
1 polymer ?
#
loop_
_entity_poly.entity_id
_entity_poly.type
_entity_poly.pdbx_seq_one_letter_code
_entity_poly.pdbx_strand_id
1 'polypeptide(L)'
;MNGQAIVINTVEVYGRLKTLDAHREQSVVRKGIPVASSLPPPFRTPYKNVWPLTIHSQEGDRLVIGTLSFNALVTSSLRLDTKMDASVGEHTLPFLLSDPAHSLRTRIFLDYDSVETGLRLAASPDATCVSNSDKVCQLRQTKTKFHDLSTYYLCRASSQFAQGHVYQPCTLYTLSSSDLIQSGAGLAASNIFRTIALNVLKSGERAVLERATVEKFRRQCTNDVSIANEMDTILSLYRNGMKSITIIDNHELNKPLEQMAMNLSTYITSVNT
;
A
#
# COMPACT_ATOMS: atom_id res chain seq x y z
N MET A 1 -17.58 26.21 -7.51
CA MET A 1 -16.41 25.34 -7.76
C MET A 1 -15.21 26.25 -7.92
N ASN A 2 -14.05 25.92 -7.36
CA ASN A 2 -12.82 26.71 -7.48
C ASN A 2 -12.00 26.37 -8.74
N GLY A 3 -12.57 25.58 -9.65
CA GLY A 3 -11.94 25.16 -10.92
C GLY A 3 -10.90 24.05 -10.78
N GLN A 4 -10.56 23.60 -9.57
CA GLN A 4 -9.56 22.55 -9.36
C GLN A 4 -10.15 21.17 -9.61
N ALA A 5 -9.39 20.32 -10.30
CA ALA A 5 -9.81 18.97 -10.62
C ALA A 5 -8.62 18.02 -10.68
N ILE A 6 -8.81 16.80 -10.17
CA ILE A 6 -7.84 15.71 -10.31
C ILE A 6 -8.51 14.47 -10.89
N VAL A 7 -7.72 13.67 -11.60
CA VAL A 7 -8.00 12.26 -11.82
C VAL A 7 -7.23 11.46 -10.79
N ILE A 8 -7.91 10.56 -10.10
CA ILE A 8 -7.29 9.60 -9.20
C ILE A 8 -6.87 8.39 -10.04
N ASN A 9 -5.57 8.14 -10.12
CA ASN A 9 -4.99 7.07 -10.92
C ASN A 9 -4.80 5.79 -10.11
N THR A 10 -4.57 5.88 -8.81
CA THR A 10 -4.40 4.69 -7.96
C THR A 10 -4.92 4.95 -6.56
N VAL A 11 -5.66 3.98 -6.03
CA VAL A 11 -6.16 3.97 -4.66
C VAL A 11 -5.78 2.69 -3.94
N GLU A 12 -5.61 2.79 -2.63
CA GLU A 12 -5.45 1.67 -1.71
C GLU A 12 -6.57 1.68 -0.68
N VAL A 13 -7.31 0.58 -0.61
CA VAL A 13 -8.46 0.44 0.30
C VAL A 13 -8.03 -0.21 1.60
N TYR A 14 -8.44 0.38 2.72
CA TYR A 14 -8.19 -0.10 4.07
C TYR A 14 -9.52 -0.29 4.81
N GLY A 15 -9.71 -1.46 5.40
CA GLY A 15 -10.89 -1.77 6.21
C GLY A 15 -10.92 -0.94 7.50
N ARG A 16 -12.11 -0.78 8.10
CA ARG A 16 -12.26 -0.01 9.36
C ARG A 16 -12.15 -0.84 10.64
N LEU A 17 -12.26 -2.16 10.55
CA LEU A 17 -12.35 -3.05 11.72
C LEU A 17 -11.07 -3.85 11.92
N LYS A 18 -10.67 -4.05 13.19
CA LYS A 18 -9.44 -4.79 13.54
C LYS A 18 -9.44 -6.21 13.02
N THR A 19 -10.60 -6.83 13.04
CA THR A 19 -10.83 -8.22 12.62
C THR A 19 -10.77 -8.38 11.10
N LEU A 20 -10.92 -7.29 10.35
CA LEU A 20 -10.90 -7.30 8.89
C LEU A 20 -9.53 -6.88 8.34
N ASP A 21 -8.95 -5.84 8.92
CA ASP A 21 -7.73 -5.23 8.41
C ASP A 21 -6.81 -4.78 9.55
N ALA A 22 -5.63 -5.39 9.59
CA ALA A 22 -4.59 -5.02 10.53
C ALA A 22 -4.10 -3.59 10.29
N HIS A 23 -4.19 -3.09 9.04
CA HIS A 23 -3.74 -1.76 8.61
C HIS A 23 -4.81 -0.68 8.68
N ARG A 24 -5.96 -0.96 9.30
CA ARG A 24 -7.03 0.02 9.48
C ARG A 24 -6.53 1.32 10.11
N GLU A 25 -7.23 2.40 9.78
CA GLU A 25 -7.12 3.64 10.52
C GLU A 25 -7.48 3.42 12.00
N GLN A 26 -6.59 3.82 12.91
CA GLN A 26 -6.79 3.66 14.34
C GLN A 26 -7.42 4.91 14.95
N SER A 27 -8.52 4.74 15.68
CA SER A 27 -9.07 5.80 16.54
C SER A 27 -8.23 5.92 17.81
N VAL A 28 -7.15 6.72 17.75
CA VAL A 28 -6.22 6.92 18.88
C VAL A 28 -6.34 8.34 19.40
N VAL A 29 -6.23 8.50 20.71
CA VAL A 29 -6.06 9.80 21.37
C VAL A 29 -4.57 9.97 21.68
N ARG A 30 -3.92 10.99 21.11
CA ARG A 30 -2.51 11.31 21.38
C ARG A 30 -2.45 12.58 22.23
N LYS A 31 -1.83 12.50 23.41
CA LYS A 31 -1.71 13.62 24.36
C LYS A 31 -3.06 14.28 24.67
N GLY A 32 -4.12 13.49 24.83
CA GLY A 32 -5.48 13.97 25.10
C GLY A 32 -6.24 14.49 23.87
N ILE A 33 -5.61 14.57 22.70
CA ILE A 33 -6.22 15.05 21.46
C ILE A 33 -6.55 13.85 20.55
N PRO A 34 -7.81 13.65 20.15
CA PRO A 34 -8.16 12.66 19.13
C PRO A 34 -7.37 12.93 17.84
N VAL A 35 -6.70 11.90 17.31
CA VAL A 35 -6.03 11.99 16.01
C VAL A 35 -7.10 12.19 14.93
N ALA A 36 -6.81 13.06 13.96
CA ALA A 36 -7.71 13.33 12.84
C ALA A 36 -8.09 12.02 12.14
N SER A 37 -9.38 11.86 11.87
CA SER A 37 -9.94 10.65 11.29
C SER A 37 -10.56 10.92 9.93
N SER A 38 -10.51 9.95 9.02
CA SER A 38 -11.26 10.01 7.75
C SER A 38 -12.74 9.61 7.90
N LEU A 39 -13.24 9.36 9.11
CA LEU A 39 -14.65 9.01 9.29
C LEU A 39 -15.57 10.12 8.77
N PRO A 40 -16.68 9.77 8.09
CA PRO A 40 -17.67 10.76 7.68
C PRO A 40 -18.21 11.54 8.87
N PRO A 41 -18.36 12.87 8.75
CA PRO A 41 -18.87 13.69 9.82
C PRO A 41 -20.35 13.41 10.10
N PRO A 42 -20.86 13.73 11.31
CA PRO A 42 -22.24 13.48 11.70
C PRO A 42 -23.26 14.44 11.06
N PHE A 43 -22.82 15.43 10.29
CA PHE A 43 -23.67 16.40 9.61
C PHE A 43 -23.93 16.01 8.14
N ARG A 44 -24.91 16.66 7.52
CA ARG A 44 -25.28 16.40 6.13
C ARG A 44 -24.15 16.77 5.16
N THR A 45 -23.66 15.79 4.43
CA THR A 45 -22.68 15.94 3.34
C THR A 45 -23.37 15.76 1.97
N PRO A 46 -22.73 16.15 0.86
CA PRO A 46 -23.25 15.90 -0.49
C PRO A 46 -23.42 14.41 -0.81
N TYR A 47 -22.55 13.57 -0.22
CA TYR A 47 -22.54 12.13 -0.41
C TYR A 47 -22.72 11.43 0.94
N LYS A 48 -23.84 10.72 1.11
CA LYS A 48 -24.15 10.02 2.36
C LYS A 48 -23.01 9.07 2.73
N ASN A 49 -22.50 9.19 3.96
CA ASN A 49 -21.46 8.31 4.53
C ASN A 49 -20.14 8.30 3.74
N VAL A 50 -19.85 9.36 2.98
CA VAL A 50 -18.61 9.52 2.22
C VAL A 50 -18.01 10.89 2.53
N TRP A 51 -16.70 10.93 2.79
CA TRP A 51 -15.98 12.13 3.19
C TRP A 51 -14.59 12.18 2.55
N PRO A 52 -14.40 12.94 1.46
CA PRO A 52 -13.08 13.22 0.93
C PRO A 52 -12.38 14.28 1.80
N LEU A 53 -11.16 14.02 2.24
CA LEU A 53 -10.38 14.94 3.08
C LEU A 53 -8.88 14.73 2.89
N THR A 54 -8.09 15.70 3.34
CA THR A 54 -6.65 15.52 3.50
C THR A 54 -6.35 15.21 4.97
N ILE A 55 -5.61 14.11 5.21
CA ILE A 55 -5.05 13.80 6.51
C ILE A 55 -3.62 14.31 6.56
N HIS A 56 -3.34 15.18 7.52
CA HIS A 56 -2.00 15.69 7.81
C HIS A 56 -1.25 14.68 8.69
N SER A 57 -0.07 14.25 8.24
CA SER A 57 0.81 13.33 8.99
C SER A 57 2.25 13.84 9.00
N GLN A 58 3.08 13.33 9.92
CA GLN A 58 4.51 13.67 9.95
C GLN A 58 5.24 13.28 8.66
N GLU A 59 4.74 12.27 7.96
CA GLU A 59 5.31 11.80 6.70
C GLU A 59 4.83 12.65 5.52
N GLY A 60 3.80 13.49 5.70
CA GLY A 60 3.22 14.36 4.67
C GLY A 60 1.70 14.27 4.57
N ASP A 61 1.15 15.04 3.65
CA ASP A 61 -0.29 15.18 3.46
C ASP A 61 -0.84 14.09 2.53
N ARG A 62 -1.94 13.46 2.96
CA ARG A 62 -2.55 12.31 2.29
C ARG A 62 -4.00 12.59 1.94
N LEU A 63 -4.36 12.55 0.67
CA LEU A 63 -5.75 12.60 0.23
C LEU A 63 -6.42 11.24 0.47
N VAL A 64 -7.54 11.25 1.18
CA VAL A 64 -8.29 10.06 1.53
C VAL A 64 -9.76 10.26 1.22
N ILE A 65 -10.42 9.21 0.70
CA ILE A 65 -11.87 9.11 0.62
C ILE A 65 -12.33 8.19 1.73
N GLY A 66 -12.85 8.77 2.80
CA GLY A 66 -13.32 8.04 3.96
C GLY A 66 -14.77 7.61 3.82
N THR A 67 -15.07 6.37 4.22
CA THR A 67 -16.43 5.86 4.37
C THR A 67 -16.60 5.22 5.76
N LEU A 68 -17.82 4.74 6.05
CA LEU A 68 -18.09 3.97 7.28
C LEU A 68 -17.51 2.54 7.25
N SER A 69 -17.27 1.97 6.07
CA SER A 69 -16.81 0.58 5.93
C SER A 69 -15.31 0.47 5.66
N PHE A 70 -14.76 1.42 4.91
CA PHE A 70 -13.36 1.49 4.52
C PHE A 70 -12.89 2.94 4.34
N ASN A 71 -11.58 3.14 4.22
CA ASN A 71 -11.00 4.37 3.68
C ASN A 71 -10.15 4.04 2.45
N ALA A 72 -10.23 4.88 1.43
CA ALA A 72 -9.43 4.76 0.21
C ALA A 72 -8.35 5.85 0.23
N LEU A 73 -7.10 5.44 0.39
CA LEU A 73 -5.93 6.32 0.28
C LEU A 73 -5.60 6.52 -1.20
N VAL A 74 -5.49 7.77 -1.63
CA VAL A 74 -5.02 8.10 -2.98
C VAL A 74 -3.50 8.01 -3.00
N THR A 75 -2.96 7.12 -3.84
CA THR A 75 -1.51 6.94 -4.01
C THR A 75 -1.00 7.32 -5.39
N SER A 76 -1.91 7.67 -6.31
CA SER A 76 -1.54 8.41 -7.51
C SER A 76 -2.67 9.29 -8.00
N SER A 77 -2.34 10.51 -8.45
CA SER A 77 -3.31 11.44 -9.04
C SER A 77 -2.65 12.40 -10.03
N LEU A 78 -3.43 12.88 -11.01
CA LEU A 78 -3.01 13.89 -11.99
C LEU A 78 -3.93 15.11 -11.89
N ARG A 79 -3.36 16.32 -11.93
CA ARG A 79 -4.13 17.58 -12.05
C ARG A 79 -4.68 17.71 -13.47
N LEU A 80 -5.97 17.99 -13.58
CA LEU A 80 -6.63 18.27 -14.87
C LEU A 80 -6.71 19.77 -15.18
N ASP A 81 -6.68 20.60 -14.15
CA ASP A 81 -6.86 22.05 -14.26
C ASP A 81 -5.54 22.81 -14.48
N THR A 82 -4.40 22.14 -14.30
CA THR A 82 -3.06 22.72 -14.49
C THR A 82 -2.09 21.67 -15.01
N LYS A 83 -1.09 22.12 -15.77
CA LYS A 83 -0.01 21.26 -16.26
C LYS A 83 0.99 21.04 -15.12
N MET A 84 0.91 19.87 -14.50
CA MET A 84 1.82 19.40 -13.47
C MET A 84 2.10 17.92 -13.67
N ASP A 85 3.25 17.46 -13.18
CA ASP A 85 3.56 16.03 -13.13
C ASP A 85 2.57 15.30 -12.22
N ALA A 86 2.39 14.00 -12.49
CA ALA A 86 1.54 13.17 -11.66
C ALA A 86 2.12 13.09 -10.24
N SER A 87 1.25 13.15 -9.24
CA SER A 87 1.62 12.79 -7.87
C SER A 87 1.61 11.28 -7.75
N VAL A 88 2.70 10.70 -7.26
CA VAL A 88 2.91 9.26 -7.13
C VAL A 88 3.44 8.96 -5.72
N GLY A 89 2.88 7.93 -5.09
CA GLY A 89 3.14 7.59 -3.70
C GLY A 89 2.09 8.16 -2.73
N GLU A 90 2.32 7.99 -1.43
CA GLU A 90 1.34 8.33 -0.39
C GLU A 90 1.10 9.85 -0.21
N HIS A 91 1.92 10.69 -0.86
CA HIS A 91 1.87 12.15 -0.74
C HIS A 91 1.14 12.78 -1.93
N THR A 92 0.00 13.40 -1.68
CA THR A 92 -0.80 14.08 -2.71
C THR A 92 -0.66 15.59 -2.57
N LEU A 93 0.54 16.10 -2.83
CA LEU A 93 0.91 17.48 -2.53
C LEU A 93 0.14 18.58 -3.32
N PRO A 94 -0.36 18.37 -4.55
CA PRO A 94 -1.00 19.48 -5.27
C PRO A 94 -2.52 19.58 -5.07
N PHE A 95 -3.19 18.69 -4.31
CA PHE A 95 -4.63 18.77 -4.10
C PHE A 95 -5.00 18.56 -2.62
N LEU A 96 -5.17 19.67 -1.89
CA LEU A 96 -5.36 19.68 -0.45
C LEU A 96 -6.79 20.08 -0.07
N LEU A 97 -7.45 19.19 0.67
CA LEU A 97 -8.75 19.42 1.30
C LEU A 97 -8.55 19.73 2.80
N SER A 98 -7.83 20.83 3.07
CA SER A 98 -7.43 21.23 4.43
C SER A 98 -8.54 21.85 5.28
N ASP A 99 -9.63 22.30 4.66
CA ASP A 99 -10.80 22.88 5.33
C ASP A 99 -12.03 21.99 5.06
N PRO A 100 -12.85 21.64 6.07
CA PRO A 100 -14.14 20.98 5.85
C PRO A 100 -15.02 21.62 4.76
N ALA A 101 -14.93 22.93 4.54
CA ALA A 101 -15.60 23.61 3.44
C ALA A 101 -15.12 23.15 2.06
N HIS A 102 -13.85 22.79 1.90
CA HIS A 102 -13.33 22.18 0.68
C HIS A 102 -13.98 20.81 0.47
N SER A 103 -13.95 19.93 1.48
CA SER A 103 -14.58 18.61 1.44
C SER A 103 -16.07 18.67 1.08
N LEU A 104 -16.83 19.62 1.62
CA LEU A 104 -18.24 19.84 1.31
C LEU A 104 -18.50 20.32 -0.13
N ARG A 105 -17.55 21.06 -0.71
CA ARG A 105 -17.65 21.58 -2.08
C ARG A 105 -17.10 20.62 -3.12
N THR A 106 -16.30 19.64 -2.71
CA THR A 106 -15.77 18.58 -3.58
C THR A 106 -16.92 17.79 -4.21
N ARG A 107 -16.74 17.45 -5.49
CA ARG A 107 -17.60 16.53 -6.21
C ARG A 107 -16.77 15.34 -6.65
N ILE A 108 -17.31 14.14 -6.46
CA ILE A 108 -16.68 12.88 -6.82
C ILE A 108 -17.41 12.40 -8.05
N PHE A 109 -16.65 12.22 -9.13
CA PHE A 109 -17.14 11.62 -10.37
C PHE A 109 -16.56 10.22 -10.45
N LEU A 110 -17.40 9.25 -10.79
CA LEU A 110 -16.99 7.87 -10.96
C LEU A 110 -17.03 7.55 -12.45
N ASP A 111 -16.02 6.80 -12.88
CA ASP A 111 -16.00 6.23 -14.22
C ASP A 111 -17.06 5.13 -14.32
N TYR A 112 -17.90 5.21 -15.36
CA TYR A 112 -19.07 4.34 -15.52
C TYR A 112 -18.65 2.86 -15.63
N ASP A 113 -17.66 2.56 -16.48
CA ASP A 113 -17.19 1.20 -16.73
C ASP A 113 -16.53 0.59 -15.48
N SER A 114 -15.80 1.42 -14.72
CA SER A 114 -15.22 1.03 -13.43
C SER A 114 -16.29 0.70 -12.39
N VAL A 115 -17.39 1.44 -12.36
CA VAL A 115 -18.54 1.15 -11.47
C VAL A 115 -19.19 -0.18 -11.86
N GLU A 116 -19.47 -0.40 -13.15
CA GLU A 116 -20.03 -1.68 -13.61
C GLU A 116 -19.11 -2.87 -13.28
N THR A 117 -17.80 -2.69 -13.44
CA THR A 117 -16.81 -3.71 -13.09
C THR A 117 -16.80 -3.97 -11.58
N GLY A 118 -16.83 -2.92 -10.76
CA GLY A 118 -16.90 -3.03 -9.30
C GLY A 118 -18.17 -3.72 -8.82
N LEU A 119 -19.33 -3.43 -9.44
CA LEU A 119 -20.59 -4.10 -9.13
C LEU A 119 -20.57 -5.59 -9.49
N ARG A 120 -19.97 -5.96 -10.63
CA ARG A 120 -19.79 -7.36 -11.01
C ARG A 120 -18.87 -8.11 -10.04
N LEU A 121 -17.78 -7.48 -9.60
CA LEU A 121 -16.88 -8.05 -8.58
C LEU A 121 -17.60 -8.22 -7.24
N ALA A 122 -18.38 -7.22 -6.80
CA ALA A 122 -19.13 -7.27 -5.55
C ALA A 122 -20.22 -8.35 -5.54
N ALA A 123 -20.77 -8.70 -6.71
CA ALA A 123 -21.74 -9.80 -6.85
C ALA A 123 -21.08 -11.19 -6.82
N SER A 124 -19.75 -11.28 -6.93
CA SER A 124 -19.00 -12.53 -6.93
C SER A 124 -18.45 -12.83 -5.53
N PRO A 125 -19.00 -13.82 -4.80
CA PRO A 125 -18.57 -14.13 -3.44
C PRO A 125 -17.11 -14.63 -3.37
N ASP A 126 -16.59 -15.15 -4.47
CA ASP A 126 -15.21 -15.66 -4.59
C ASP A 126 -14.21 -14.59 -5.09
N ALA A 127 -14.65 -13.34 -5.28
CA ALA A 127 -13.77 -12.28 -5.75
C ALA A 127 -12.75 -11.88 -4.67
N THR A 128 -11.49 -12.27 -4.86
CA THR A 128 -10.38 -11.92 -3.97
C THR A 128 -9.44 -10.86 -4.55
N CYS A 129 -9.71 -10.35 -5.75
CA CYS A 129 -8.87 -9.39 -6.46
C CYS A 129 -9.65 -8.64 -7.54
N VAL A 130 -9.12 -7.49 -7.97
CA VAL A 130 -9.71 -6.65 -9.02
C VAL A 130 -9.43 -7.22 -10.41
N SER A 131 -8.28 -7.87 -10.59
CA SER A 131 -7.89 -8.57 -11.82
C SER A 131 -7.08 -9.81 -11.51
N ASN A 132 -7.12 -10.81 -12.41
CA ASN A 132 -6.24 -11.96 -12.34
C ASN A 132 -4.82 -11.69 -12.86
N SER A 133 -4.61 -10.60 -13.59
CA SER A 133 -3.28 -10.12 -13.98
C SER A 133 -2.66 -9.28 -12.87
N ASP A 134 -1.32 -9.23 -12.83
CA ASP A 134 -0.55 -8.28 -12.02
C ASP A 134 -0.95 -8.25 -10.53
N LYS A 135 -1.26 -9.41 -9.94
CA LYS A 135 -1.72 -9.52 -8.54
C LYS A 135 -0.77 -8.84 -7.55
N VAL A 136 0.54 -8.91 -7.80
CA VAL A 136 1.54 -8.25 -6.94
C VAL A 136 1.36 -6.72 -6.94
N CYS A 137 0.95 -6.15 -8.07
CA CYS A 137 0.71 -4.71 -8.19
C CYS A 137 -0.58 -4.25 -7.47
N GLN A 138 -1.50 -5.19 -7.21
CA GLN A 138 -2.71 -4.96 -6.42
C GLN A 138 -2.47 -5.05 -4.89
N LEU A 139 -1.23 -5.33 -4.46
CA LEU A 139 -0.85 -5.23 -3.05
C LEU A 139 -0.67 -3.76 -2.66
N ARG A 140 -1.11 -3.43 -1.45
CA ARG A 140 -0.98 -2.10 -0.85
C ARG A 140 0.47 -1.81 -0.46
N GLN A 141 0.85 -0.54 -0.35
CA GLN A 141 2.18 -0.12 0.09
C GLN A 141 2.35 -0.22 1.63
N THR A 142 1.93 -1.34 2.22
CA THR A 142 2.06 -1.59 3.67
C THR A 142 3.51 -1.84 4.07
N LYS A 143 3.97 -1.21 5.15
CA LYS A 143 5.36 -1.35 5.66
C LYS A 143 5.46 -2.15 6.96
N THR A 144 4.34 -2.67 7.46
CA THR A 144 4.27 -3.34 8.76
C THR A 144 3.43 -4.61 8.68
N LYS A 145 3.43 -5.41 9.77
CA LYS A 145 2.51 -6.54 9.98
C LYS A 145 2.53 -7.59 8.87
N PHE A 146 3.70 -7.89 8.31
CA PHE A 146 3.91 -8.96 7.33
C PHE A 146 3.56 -10.36 7.85
N HIS A 147 3.38 -10.53 9.17
CA HIS A 147 2.83 -11.75 9.75
C HIS A 147 1.30 -11.85 9.65
N ASP A 148 0.59 -10.78 9.30
CA ASP A 148 -0.87 -10.75 9.22
C ASP A 148 -1.34 -10.94 7.77
N LEU A 149 -2.32 -11.80 7.57
CA LEU A 149 -2.82 -12.14 6.22
C LEU A 149 -3.42 -10.92 5.50
N SER A 150 -4.03 -9.99 6.22
CA SER A 150 -4.65 -8.79 5.63
C SER A 150 -3.63 -7.86 4.95
N THR A 151 -2.34 -7.96 5.31
CA THR A 151 -1.24 -7.27 4.61
C THR A 151 -1.17 -7.63 3.13
N TYR A 152 -1.62 -8.84 2.78
CA TYR A 152 -1.54 -9.39 1.42
C TYR A 152 -2.87 -9.33 0.65
N TYR A 153 -3.88 -8.64 1.18
CA TYR A 153 -5.13 -8.42 0.46
C TYR A 153 -4.90 -7.54 -0.76
N LEU A 154 -5.49 -7.96 -1.89
CA LEU A 154 -5.37 -7.34 -3.20
C LEU A 154 -6.33 -6.14 -3.33
N CYS A 155 -6.14 -5.16 -2.44
CA CYS A 155 -7.01 -4.01 -2.23
C CYS A 155 -6.48 -2.70 -2.84
N ARG A 156 -5.50 -2.79 -3.74
CA ARG A 156 -5.01 -1.67 -4.53
C ARG A 156 -5.54 -1.76 -5.95
N ALA A 157 -6.06 -0.65 -6.45
CA ALA A 157 -6.62 -0.54 -7.80
C ALA A 157 -6.05 0.68 -8.51
N SER A 158 -5.73 0.52 -9.79
CA SER A 158 -5.28 1.59 -10.66
C SER A 158 -6.28 1.81 -11.79
N SER A 159 -6.39 3.05 -12.26
CA SER A 159 -7.25 3.42 -13.38
C SER A 159 -6.74 2.80 -14.69
N GLN A 160 -7.58 2.80 -15.72
CA GLN A 160 -7.20 2.35 -17.07
C GLN A 160 -5.95 3.05 -17.63
N PHE A 161 -5.71 4.30 -17.23
CA PHE A 161 -4.54 5.08 -17.65
C PHE A 161 -3.25 4.64 -16.94
N ALA A 162 -3.38 3.97 -15.80
CA ALA A 162 -2.27 3.47 -14.98
C ALA A 162 -2.31 1.94 -14.85
N GLN A 163 -2.93 1.22 -15.79
CA GLN A 163 -3.05 -0.24 -15.70
C GLN A 163 -1.71 -0.95 -15.94
N GLY A 164 -0.82 -0.36 -16.76
CA GLY A 164 0.53 -0.88 -16.95
C GLY A 164 1.39 -0.69 -15.70
N HIS A 165 2.17 -1.72 -15.34
CA HIS A 165 3.02 -1.72 -14.13
C HIS A 165 4.02 -0.55 -14.07
N VAL A 166 4.44 -0.03 -15.22
CA VAL A 166 5.34 1.14 -15.33
C VAL A 166 4.68 2.47 -14.95
N TYR A 167 3.34 2.53 -14.94
CA TYR A 167 2.57 3.74 -14.64
C TYR A 167 1.98 3.73 -13.23
N GLN A 168 2.25 2.69 -12.46
CA GLN A 168 1.77 2.56 -11.09
C GLN A 168 2.86 2.96 -10.10
N PRO A 169 2.48 3.57 -8.95
CA PRO A 169 3.45 3.78 -7.88
C PRO A 169 4.16 2.47 -7.54
N CYS A 170 5.47 2.54 -7.50
CA CYS A 170 6.32 1.47 -7.06
C CYS A 170 6.09 1.19 -5.57
N THR A 171 6.12 -0.10 -5.20
CA THR A 171 5.98 -0.58 -3.82
C THR A 171 7.15 -1.50 -3.49
N LEU A 172 7.29 -1.89 -2.23
CA LEU A 172 8.30 -2.89 -1.83
C LEU A 172 8.14 -4.24 -2.57
N TYR A 173 6.96 -4.57 -3.08
CA TYR A 173 6.69 -5.81 -3.83
C TYR A 173 6.99 -5.71 -5.33
N THR A 174 7.05 -4.49 -5.87
CA THR A 174 7.19 -4.21 -7.30
C THR A 174 8.48 -3.48 -7.67
N LEU A 175 9.23 -2.99 -6.68
CA LEU A 175 10.52 -2.31 -6.88
C LEU A 175 11.53 -3.17 -7.65
N SER A 176 11.51 -4.48 -7.43
CA SER A 176 12.35 -5.42 -8.17
C SER A 176 12.04 -5.54 -9.66
N SER A 177 10.90 -5.00 -10.10
CA SER A 177 10.48 -4.97 -11.51
C SER A 177 10.76 -3.62 -12.18
N SER A 178 11.37 -2.67 -11.47
CA SER A 178 11.76 -1.38 -12.05
C SER A 178 13.09 -1.47 -12.78
N ASP A 179 13.13 -0.98 -14.03
CA ASP A 179 14.36 -0.89 -14.83
C ASP A 179 15.38 0.10 -14.24
N LEU A 180 14.95 0.97 -13.32
CA LEU A 180 15.81 1.95 -12.64
C LEU A 180 16.73 1.29 -11.60
N ILE A 181 16.41 0.08 -11.12
CA ILE A 181 17.21 -0.64 -10.13
C ILE A 181 17.66 -1.97 -10.70
N GLN A 182 18.90 -2.00 -11.19
CA GLN A 182 19.45 -3.17 -11.88
C GLN A 182 20.19 -4.15 -10.96
N SER A 183 20.66 -3.70 -9.79
CA SER A 183 21.40 -4.55 -8.85
C SER A 183 21.45 -3.96 -7.44
N GLY A 184 21.92 -4.76 -6.48
CA GLY A 184 22.22 -4.32 -5.12
C GLY A 184 21.16 -4.66 -4.08
N ALA A 185 21.34 -4.11 -2.89
CA ALA A 185 20.58 -4.50 -1.72
C ALA A 185 19.09 -4.13 -1.79
N GLY A 186 18.74 -2.99 -2.39
CA GLY A 186 17.34 -2.60 -2.61
C GLY A 186 16.59 -3.59 -3.50
N LEU A 187 17.22 -4.04 -4.58
CA LEU A 187 16.67 -5.08 -5.46
C LEU A 187 16.51 -6.42 -4.72
N ALA A 188 17.53 -6.81 -3.95
CA ALA A 188 17.52 -8.04 -3.16
C ALA A 188 16.40 -8.04 -2.10
N ALA A 189 16.25 -6.94 -1.36
CA ALA A 189 15.18 -6.77 -0.37
C ALA A 189 13.79 -6.79 -1.01
N SER A 190 13.59 -6.06 -2.11
CA SER A 190 12.30 -6.09 -2.83
C SER A 190 11.96 -7.49 -3.33
N ASN A 191 12.95 -8.24 -3.83
CA ASN A 191 12.73 -9.62 -4.25
C ASN A 191 12.32 -10.55 -3.09
N ILE A 192 12.82 -10.32 -1.86
CA ILE A 192 12.36 -11.05 -0.68
C ILE A 192 10.88 -10.74 -0.42
N PHE A 193 10.49 -9.47 -0.38
CA PHE A 193 9.09 -9.09 -0.18
C PHE A 193 8.18 -9.66 -1.27
N ARG A 194 8.61 -9.59 -2.53
CA ARG A 194 7.89 -10.18 -3.66
C ARG A 194 7.73 -11.69 -3.50
N THR A 195 8.80 -12.40 -3.11
CA THR A 195 8.75 -13.86 -2.88
C THR A 195 7.80 -14.22 -1.75
N ILE A 196 7.88 -13.49 -0.63
CA ILE A 196 6.97 -13.63 0.51
C ILE A 196 5.52 -13.44 0.05
N ALA A 197 5.23 -12.35 -0.66
CA ALA A 197 3.89 -12.05 -1.12
C ALA A 197 3.35 -13.13 -2.07
N LEU A 198 4.14 -13.59 -3.03
CA LEU A 198 3.74 -14.67 -3.93
C LEU A 198 3.45 -15.97 -3.18
N ASN A 199 4.26 -16.31 -2.18
CA ASN A 199 4.04 -17.49 -1.35
C ASN A 199 2.75 -17.38 -0.53
N VAL A 200 2.45 -16.21 0.04
CA VAL A 200 1.21 -15.94 0.77
C VAL A 200 0.00 -15.97 -0.15
N LEU A 201 0.05 -15.30 -1.30
CA LEU A 201 -1.03 -15.30 -2.29
C LEU A 201 -1.35 -16.71 -2.80
N LYS A 202 -0.34 -17.60 -2.86
CA LYS A 202 -0.50 -18.99 -3.30
C LYS A 202 -0.97 -19.93 -2.17
N SER A 203 -0.48 -19.74 -0.95
CA SER A 203 -0.59 -20.76 0.12
C SER A 203 -1.33 -20.28 1.36
N GLY A 204 -1.73 -19.00 1.43
CA GLY A 204 -2.38 -18.39 2.57
C GLY A 204 -1.56 -18.53 3.84
N GLU A 205 -2.22 -18.94 4.93
CA GLU A 205 -1.62 -19.20 6.25
C GLU A 205 -0.48 -20.24 6.23
N ARG A 206 -0.47 -21.14 5.24
CA ARG A 206 0.57 -22.17 5.08
C ARG A 206 1.81 -21.68 4.34
N ALA A 207 1.88 -20.39 4.00
CA ALA A 207 3.00 -19.83 3.29
C ALA A 207 4.28 -19.87 4.12
N VAL A 208 5.37 -20.25 3.45
CA VAL A 208 6.69 -20.37 4.05
C VAL A 208 7.72 -19.54 3.29
N LEU A 209 8.76 -19.11 3.98
CA LEU A 209 9.95 -18.51 3.41
C LEU A 209 11.08 -19.54 3.45
N GLU A 210 11.67 -19.84 2.29
CA GLU A 210 12.77 -20.79 2.17
C GLU A 210 14.11 -20.14 2.52
N ARG A 211 14.92 -20.85 3.29
CA ARG A 211 16.27 -20.42 3.71
C ARG A 211 17.16 -20.10 2.50
N ALA A 212 17.14 -20.98 1.50
CA ALA A 212 17.95 -20.83 0.29
C ALA A 212 17.63 -19.53 -0.48
N THR A 213 16.37 -19.09 -0.45
CA THR A 213 15.95 -17.82 -1.04
C THR A 213 16.57 -16.63 -0.31
N VAL A 214 16.57 -16.66 1.03
CA VAL A 214 17.21 -15.61 1.83
C VAL A 214 18.72 -15.58 1.61
N GLU A 215 19.39 -16.74 1.62
CA GLU A 215 20.84 -16.85 1.35
C GLU A 215 21.22 -16.37 -0.06
N LYS A 216 20.35 -16.61 -1.05
CA LYS A 216 20.55 -16.11 -2.42
C LYS A 216 20.54 -14.57 -2.45
N PHE A 217 19.54 -13.94 -1.87
CA PHE A 217 19.42 -12.47 -1.90
C PHE A 217 20.39 -11.78 -0.96
N ARG A 218 20.72 -12.39 0.19
CA ARG A 218 21.75 -11.90 1.10
C ARG A 218 23.11 -11.72 0.42
N ARG A 219 23.49 -12.63 -0.48
CA ARG A 219 24.74 -12.56 -1.26
C ARG A 219 24.80 -11.36 -2.22
N GLN A 220 23.65 -10.77 -2.56
CA GLN A 220 23.57 -9.58 -3.42
C GLN A 220 23.68 -8.28 -2.61
N CYS A 221 23.58 -8.34 -1.28
CA CYS A 221 23.71 -7.19 -0.39
C CYS A 221 25.20 -6.94 -0.04
N THR A 222 26.00 -6.49 -1.00
CA THR A 222 27.43 -6.21 -0.79
C THR A 222 27.71 -4.81 -0.25
N ASN A 223 26.84 -3.85 -0.55
CA ASN A 223 27.11 -2.42 -0.36
C ASN A 223 26.20 -1.72 0.66
N ASP A 224 25.21 -2.43 1.22
CA ASP A 224 24.26 -1.89 2.20
C ASP A 224 24.26 -2.79 3.44
N VAL A 225 24.87 -2.28 4.51
CA VAL A 225 25.03 -3.01 5.77
C VAL A 225 23.69 -3.18 6.48
N SER A 226 22.77 -2.23 6.36
CA SER A 226 21.47 -2.27 7.05
C SER A 226 20.58 -3.38 6.48
N ILE A 227 20.39 -3.41 5.15
CA ILE A 227 19.62 -4.49 4.52
C ILE A 227 20.31 -5.85 4.71
N ALA A 228 21.63 -5.89 4.65
CA ALA A 228 22.41 -7.11 4.91
C ALA A 228 22.19 -7.66 6.32
N ASN A 229 22.25 -6.82 7.35
CA ASN A 229 22.01 -7.20 8.75
C ASN A 229 20.60 -7.76 8.96
N GLU A 230 19.62 -7.19 8.25
CA GLU A 230 18.22 -7.60 8.39
C GLU A 230 18.02 -8.99 7.77
N MET A 231 18.69 -9.26 6.64
CA MET A 231 18.76 -10.59 6.04
C MET A 231 19.49 -11.59 6.95
N ASP A 232 20.58 -11.20 7.59
CA ASP A 232 21.31 -12.06 8.55
C ASP A 232 20.46 -12.38 9.79
N THR A 233 19.68 -11.40 10.26
CA THR A 233 18.69 -11.59 11.32
C THR A 233 17.64 -12.61 10.90
N ILE A 234 17.11 -12.52 9.67
CA ILE A 234 16.17 -13.52 9.13
C ILE A 234 16.82 -14.90 9.05
N LEU A 235 18.08 -15.00 8.59
CA LEU A 235 18.81 -16.27 8.51
C LEU A 235 19.00 -16.93 9.88
N SER A 236 19.16 -16.13 10.94
CA SER A 236 19.28 -16.63 12.32
C SER A 236 18.00 -17.30 12.84
N LEU A 237 16.83 -17.01 12.25
CA LEU A 237 15.55 -17.62 12.64
C LEU A 237 15.44 -19.10 12.21
N TYR A 238 16.26 -19.55 11.26
CA TYR A 238 16.28 -20.94 10.78
C TYR A 238 17.08 -21.84 11.73
N ARG A 239 16.48 -22.17 12.87
CA ARG A 239 17.07 -23.03 13.90
C ARG A 239 17.27 -24.46 13.40
N ASN A 240 18.25 -25.19 13.95
CA ASN A 240 18.41 -26.64 13.81
C ASN A 240 18.30 -27.19 12.36
N GLY A 241 18.89 -26.48 11.38
CA GLY A 241 18.89 -26.94 9.98
C GLY A 241 17.54 -26.83 9.27
N MET A 242 16.58 -26.06 9.82
CA MET A 242 15.31 -25.76 9.17
C MET A 242 15.54 -25.20 7.77
N LYS A 243 14.83 -25.76 6.78
CA LYS A 243 14.88 -25.33 5.38
C LYS A 243 13.91 -24.19 5.07
N SER A 244 12.87 -24.04 5.89
CA SER A 244 11.85 -23.01 5.73
C SER A 244 11.29 -22.58 7.09
N ILE A 245 10.71 -21.37 7.15
CA ILE A 245 9.96 -20.84 8.29
C ILE A 245 8.58 -20.37 7.81
N THR A 246 7.56 -20.38 8.67
CA THR A 246 6.24 -19.84 8.35
C THR A 246 6.29 -18.32 8.22
N ILE A 247 5.45 -17.75 7.36
CA ILE A 247 5.35 -16.30 7.14
C ILE A 247 4.25 -15.70 8.04
N ILE A 248 3.03 -16.24 7.93
CA ILE A 248 1.88 -15.79 8.70
C ILE A 248 2.02 -16.22 10.16
N ASP A 249 1.56 -15.35 11.07
CA ASP A 249 1.71 -15.44 12.53
C ASP A 249 3.16 -15.47 13.05
N ASN A 250 4.15 -15.26 12.18
CA ASN A 250 5.56 -15.22 12.56
C ASN A 250 6.00 -13.80 12.96
N HIS A 251 5.74 -13.44 14.22
CA HIS A 251 6.15 -12.15 14.78
C HIS A 251 7.68 -11.97 14.86
N GLU A 252 8.46 -13.04 14.94
CA GLU A 252 9.93 -12.96 14.95
C GLU A 252 10.47 -12.56 13.56
N LEU A 253 9.90 -13.13 12.49
CA LEU A 253 10.20 -12.74 11.10
C LEU A 253 9.68 -11.33 10.78
N ASN A 254 8.55 -10.93 11.34
CA ASN A 254 7.98 -9.61 11.10
C ASN A 254 8.95 -8.47 11.45
N LYS A 255 9.65 -8.56 12.59
CA LYS A 255 10.55 -7.50 13.07
C LYS A 255 11.63 -7.08 12.05
N PRO A 256 12.48 -7.98 11.53
CA PRO A 256 13.45 -7.61 10.50
C PRO A 256 12.80 -7.19 9.18
N LEU A 257 11.61 -7.71 8.84
CA LEU A 257 10.88 -7.25 7.65
C LEU A 257 10.40 -5.80 7.78
N GLU A 258 9.90 -5.38 8.94
CA GLU A 258 9.52 -3.97 9.17
C GLU A 258 10.73 -3.04 9.03
N GLN A 259 11.85 -3.42 9.65
CA GLN A 259 13.09 -2.64 9.54
C GLN A 259 13.59 -2.57 8.09
N MET A 260 13.54 -3.69 7.37
CA MET A 260 13.92 -3.74 5.95
C MET A 260 12.99 -2.90 5.07
N ALA A 261 11.69 -2.86 5.35
CA ALA A 261 10.73 -2.01 4.64
C ALA A 261 11.01 -0.51 4.87
N MET A 262 11.44 -0.14 6.08
CA MET A 262 11.89 1.23 6.35
C MET A 262 13.15 1.58 5.55
N ASN A 263 14.14 0.68 5.52
CA ASN A 263 15.37 0.86 4.73
C ASN A 263 15.08 0.97 3.21
N LEU A 264 14.03 0.30 2.71
CA LEU A 264 13.60 0.39 1.31
C LEU A 264 12.89 1.71 0.95
N SER A 265 12.45 2.51 1.91
CA SER A 265 11.61 3.68 1.63
C SER A 265 12.32 4.71 0.74
N THR A 266 13.63 4.90 0.89
CA THR A 266 14.42 5.83 0.06
C THR A 266 14.48 5.39 -1.41
N TYR A 267 14.68 4.09 -1.66
CA TYR A 267 14.67 3.51 -3.00
C TYR A 267 13.30 3.70 -3.67
N ILE A 268 12.22 3.42 -2.95
CA ILE A 268 10.86 3.58 -3.47
C ILE A 268 10.57 5.04 -3.81
N THR A 269 10.93 5.98 -2.91
CA THR A 269 10.74 7.40 -3.17
C THR A 269 11.48 7.84 -4.42
N SER A 270 12.74 7.40 -4.62
CA SER A 270 13.51 7.77 -5.82
C SER A 270 12.93 7.26 -7.15
N VAL A 271 12.21 6.14 -7.12
CA VAL A 271 11.54 5.57 -8.31
C VAL A 271 10.18 6.21 -8.56
N ASN A 272 9.54 6.75 -7.53
CA ASN A 272 8.22 7.37 -7.58
C ASN A 272 8.25 8.89 -7.79
N THR A 273 9.44 9.50 -7.95
CA THR A 273 9.65 10.92 -8.27
C THR A 273 10.09 11.09 -9.71
#